data_AF-A0A7S4D9E1-F1
#
_entry.id   AF-A0A7S4D9E1-F1
#
_cell.length_a   1.000
_cell.length_b   1.000
_cell.length_c   1.000
_cell.angle_alpha   90.00
_cell.angle_beta   90.00
_cell.angle_gamma   90.00
#
_symmetry.space_group_name_H-M   'P 1'
#
loop_
_entity.id
_entity.type
_entity.pdbx_description
1 polymer ?
#
loop_
_entity_poly.entity_id
_entity_poly.type
_entity_poly.pdbx_seq_one_letter_code
_entity_poly.pdbx_strand_id
1 'polypeptide(L)'
;EKREEEKRKEKKRKTNRRGPRAAGRGGQVGTPLYMSPEVLRGVGHTFGSDVWSLGCVVYELAAGASPFLERNLALDKLFRKITSGQYARLPTTHYGPALRELVDAMLTVDPARRADIGAVVRAIEAVRGGAPPFGPLGGEGGG
;
A
#
# COMPACT_ATOMS: atom_id res chain seq x y z
N GLU A 1 -60.53 -21.00 2.34
CA GLU A 1 -59.80 -19.97 1.55
C GLU A 1 -59.17 -18.86 2.40
N LYS A 2 -59.92 -17.98 3.08
CA LYS A 2 -59.34 -16.91 3.94
C LYS A 2 -58.32 -17.40 4.98
N ARG A 3 -58.54 -18.58 5.57
CA ARG A 3 -57.69 -19.17 6.63
C ARG A 3 -56.35 -19.74 6.14
N GLU A 4 -56.21 -20.01 4.84
CA GLU A 4 -54.93 -20.46 4.24
C GLU A 4 -54.09 -19.28 3.75
N GLU A 5 -54.74 -18.21 3.30
CA GLU A 5 -54.06 -16.98 2.90
C GLU A 5 -53.38 -16.28 4.10
N GLU A 6 -54.01 -16.28 5.27
CA GLU A 6 -53.42 -15.78 6.51
C GLU A 6 -52.19 -16.58 6.94
N LYS A 7 -52.23 -17.92 6.83
CA LYS A 7 -51.07 -18.78 7.11
C LYS A 7 -49.91 -18.51 6.14
N ARG A 8 -50.20 -18.17 4.88
CA ARG A 8 -49.20 -17.79 3.87
C ARG A 8 -48.58 -16.42 4.16
N LYS A 9 -49.38 -15.47 4.65
CA LYS A 9 -48.92 -14.13 5.09
C LYS A 9 -48.09 -14.19 6.37
N GLU A 10 -48.42 -15.08 7.31
CA GLU A 10 -47.65 -15.25 8.54
C GLU A 10 -46.30 -15.98 8.32
N LYS A 11 -46.25 -16.97 7.42
CA LYS A 11 -44.98 -17.59 6.99
C LYS A 11 -44.05 -16.56 6.33
N LYS A 12 -44.59 -15.62 5.53
CA LYS A 12 -43.82 -14.52 4.92
C LYS A 12 -43.30 -13.50 5.93
N ARG A 13 -44.02 -13.26 7.03
CA ARG A 13 -43.58 -12.37 8.13
C ARG A 13 -42.49 -13.00 8.99
N LYS A 14 -42.50 -14.33 9.19
CA LYS A 14 -41.48 -15.04 9.98
C LYS A 14 -40.14 -15.22 9.24
N THR A 15 -40.10 -15.09 7.91
CA THR A 15 -38.84 -15.18 7.13
C THR A 15 -38.08 -13.86 6.98
N ASN A 16 -38.58 -12.74 7.52
CA ASN A 16 -37.98 -11.41 7.31
C ASN A 16 -37.34 -10.78 8.56
N ARG A 17 -36.96 -11.57 9.56
CA ARG A 17 -36.09 -11.12 10.66
C ARG A 17 -34.64 -11.55 10.41
N ARG A 18 -34.04 -11.07 9.32
CA ARG A 18 -32.58 -10.95 9.24
C ARG A 18 -32.26 -9.54 9.72
N GLY A 19 -31.71 -9.44 10.93
CA GLY A 19 -31.14 -8.20 11.45
C GLY A 19 -30.09 -7.63 10.49
N PRO A 20 -29.61 -6.40 10.72
CA PRO A 20 -28.61 -5.79 9.85
C PRO A 20 -27.43 -6.75 9.73
N ARG A 21 -27.25 -7.30 8.53
CA ARG A 21 -26.07 -8.09 8.19
C ARG A 21 -24.90 -7.17 8.47
N ALA A 22 -24.08 -7.53 9.47
CA ALA A 22 -22.72 -7.02 9.57
C ALA A 22 -22.13 -7.06 8.16
N ALA A 23 -21.64 -5.91 7.70
CA ALA A 23 -20.98 -5.76 6.41
C ALA A 23 -19.82 -6.75 6.38
N GLY A 24 -20.10 -7.95 5.86
CA GLY A 24 -19.12 -8.98 5.67
C GLY A 24 -18.13 -8.42 4.67
N ARG A 25 -16.89 -8.23 5.13
CA ARG A 25 -15.65 -8.06 4.35
C ARG A 25 -15.93 -7.98 2.85
N GLY A 26 -16.40 -6.81 2.42
CA GLY A 26 -16.60 -6.53 1.01
C GLY A 26 -15.23 -6.61 0.39
N GLY A 27 -15.02 -7.64 -0.43
CA GLY A 27 -13.75 -7.87 -1.10
C GLY A 27 -13.36 -6.61 -1.87
N GLN A 28 -12.44 -5.83 -1.30
CA GLN A 28 -11.74 -4.81 -2.04
C GLN A 28 -10.67 -5.56 -2.83
N VAL A 29 -11.05 -5.97 -4.03
CA VAL A 29 -10.17 -6.63 -4.99
C VAL A 29 -9.21 -5.57 -5.52
N GLY A 30 -8.11 -5.38 -4.80
CA GLY A 30 -6.85 -4.93 -5.38
C GLY A 30 -5.83 -6.04 -5.21
N THR A 31 -4.79 -6.06 -6.02
CA THR A 31 -3.60 -6.87 -5.73
C THR A 31 -2.94 -6.24 -4.49
N PRO A 32 -3.02 -6.86 -3.29
CA PRO A 32 -2.55 -6.23 -2.05
C PRO A 32 -1.07 -5.85 -2.06
N LEU A 33 -0.30 -6.38 -3.02
CA LEU A 33 1.12 -6.12 -3.26
C LEU A 33 1.46 -4.63 -3.45
N TYR A 34 0.51 -3.80 -3.88
CA TYR A 34 0.72 -2.36 -4.11
C TYR A 34 0.02 -1.47 -3.08
N MET A 35 -0.75 -2.05 -2.15
CA MET A 35 -1.46 -1.27 -1.14
C MET A 35 -0.48 -0.73 -0.09
N SER A 36 -0.70 0.51 0.31
CA SER A 36 0.10 1.14 1.36
C SER A 36 -0.33 0.70 2.77
N PRO A 37 0.53 0.84 3.79
CA PRO A 37 0.23 0.46 5.17
C PRO A 37 -1.05 1.10 5.73
N GLU A 38 -1.29 2.38 5.43
CA GLU A 38 -2.46 3.11 5.86
C GLU A 38 -3.75 2.66 5.15
N VAL A 39 -3.67 2.28 3.87
CA VAL A 39 -4.81 1.70 3.13
C VAL A 39 -5.19 0.34 3.75
N LEU A 40 -4.21 -0.51 4.06
CA LEU A 40 -4.46 -1.79 4.73
C LEU A 40 -5.06 -1.64 6.14
N ARG A 41 -4.79 -0.52 6.82
CA ARG A 41 -5.38 -0.17 8.12
C ARG A 41 -6.78 0.44 8.01
N GLY A 42 -7.30 0.64 6.81
CA GLY A 42 -8.63 1.19 6.57
C GLY A 42 -8.71 2.73 6.64
N VAL A 43 -7.58 3.43 6.59
CA VAL A 43 -7.53 4.92 6.58
C VAL A 43 -8.03 5.48 5.25
N GLY A 44 -7.95 4.69 4.17
CA GLY A 44 -8.32 5.09 2.82
C GLY A 44 -7.12 5.57 1.99
N HIS A 45 -7.40 5.91 0.73
CA HIS A 45 -6.38 6.35 -0.22
C HIS A 45 -6.03 7.84 0.01
N THR A 46 -4.74 8.13 -0.08
CA THR A 46 -4.15 9.47 0.05
C THR A 46 -3.08 9.68 -1.03
N PHE A 47 -2.62 10.91 -1.24
CA PHE A 47 -1.46 11.15 -2.11
C PHE A 47 -0.22 10.35 -1.69
N GLY A 48 -0.01 10.17 -0.38
CA GLY A 48 1.06 9.30 0.13
C GLY A 48 0.89 7.85 -0.32
N SER A 49 -0.35 7.34 -0.34
CA SER A 49 -0.63 5.98 -0.80
C SER A 49 -0.29 5.77 -2.28
N ASP A 50 -0.49 6.79 -3.11
CA ASP A 50 -0.08 6.74 -4.52
C ASP A 50 1.44 6.68 -4.67
N VAL A 51 2.18 7.45 -3.87
CA VAL A 51 3.65 7.40 -3.87
C VAL A 51 4.17 6.03 -3.43
N TRP A 52 3.52 5.39 -2.46
CA TRP A 52 3.87 4.01 -2.07
C TRP A 52 3.67 3.03 -3.21
N SER A 53 2.49 3.06 -3.85
CA SER A 53 2.21 2.18 -4.98
C SER A 53 3.17 2.41 -6.15
N LEU A 54 3.55 3.67 -6.42
CA LEU A 54 4.59 4.01 -7.39
C LEU A 54 5.95 3.42 -6.97
N GLY A 55 6.32 3.51 -5.69
CA GLY A 55 7.54 2.90 -5.17
C GLY A 55 7.60 1.39 -5.38
N CYS A 56 6.48 0.69 -5.22
CA CYS A 56 6.37 -0.73 -5.56
C CYS A 56 6.62 -0.98 -7.06
N VAL A 57 6.07 -0.16 -7.95
CA VAL A 57 6.26 -0.27 -9.40
C VAL A 57 7.72 0.00 -9.78
N VAL A 58 8.34 1.06 -9.23
CA VAL A 58 9.75 1.37 -9.50
C VAL A 58 10.67 0.25 -9.03
N TYR A 59 10.41 -0.32 -7.84
CA TYR A 59 11.13 -1.49 -7.36
C TYR A 59 10.95 -2.67 -8.33
N GLU A 60 9.72 -2.94 -8.78
CA GLU A 60 9.40 -4.07 -9.64
C GLU A 60 10.08 -3.98 -11.01
N LEU A 61 10.20 -2.77 -11.57
CA LEU A 61 10.95 -2.54 -12.81
C LEU A 61 12.44 -2.90 -12.66
N ALA A 62 13.00 -2.73 -11.46
CA ALA A 62 14.41 -3.06 -11.17
C ALA A 62 14.61 -4.53 -10.75
N ALA A 63 13.69 -5.09 -9.96
CA ALA A 63 13.84 -6.43 -9.38
C ALA A 63 13.14 -7.53 -10.19
N GLY A 64 12.27 -7.18 -11.14
CA GLY A 64 11.42 -8.11 -11.89
C GLY A 64 10.26 -8.69 -11.07
N ALA A 65 10.04 -8.21 -9.84
CA ALA A 65 8.98 -8.63 -8.94
C ALA A 65 8.66 -7.53 -7.91
N SER A 66 7.40 -7.47 -7.47
CA SER A 66 6.97 -6.58 -6.38
C SER A 66 7.80 -6.77 -5.10
N PRO A 67 8.09 -5.71 -4.33
CA PRO A 67 8.91 -5.78 -3.12
C PRO A 67 8.36 -6.72 -2.04
N PHE A 68 7.03 -6.90 -2.00
CA PHE A 68 6.37 -7.71 -0.98
C PHE A 68 5.95 -9.09 -1.48
N LEU A 69 6.26 -9.44 -2.74
CA LEU A 69 5.95 -10.74 -3.30
C LEU A 69 6.83 -11.84 -2.69
N GLU A 70 6.21 -12.94 -2.27
CA GLU A 70 6.88 -14.20 -1.95
C GLU A 70 6.05 -15.37 -2.48
N ARG A 71 6.70 -16.49 -2.81
CA ARG A 71 6.00 -17.72 -3.23
C ARG A 71 5.20 -18.28 -2.04
N ASN A 72 3.97 -18.74 -2.30
CA ASN A 72 3.06 -19.31 -1.29
C ASN A 72 2.82 -18.39 -0.08
N LEU A 73 2.82 -17.08 -0.31
CA LEU A 73 2.64 -16.09 0.75
C LEU A 73 1.18 -16.03 1.21
N ALA A 74 0.94 -16.37 2.48
CA ALA A 74 -0.35 -16.13 3.11
C ALA A 74 -0.63 -14.62 3.27
N LEU A 75 -1.89 -14.21 3.12
CA LEU A 75 -2.30 -12.80 3.15
C LEU A 75 -1.95 -12.08 4.46
N ASP A 76 -2.01 -12.79 5.59
CA ASP A 76 -1.62 -12.24 6.90
C ASP A 76 -0.13 -11.89 6.95
N LYS A 77 0.73 -12.74 6.38
CA LYS A 77 2.17 -12.49 6.28
C LYS A 77 2.45 -11.34 5.32
N LEU A 78 1.75 -11.26 4.20
CA LEU A 78 1.84 -10.11 3.28
C LEU A 78 1.51 -8.80 4.00
N PHE A 79 0.40 -8.75 4.72
CA PHE A 79 -0.01 -7.57 5.47
C PHE A 79 1.01 -7.17 6.54
N ARG A 80 1.57 -8.16 7.26
CA ARG A 80 2.68 -7.90 8.20
C ARG A 80 3.90 -7.30 7.50
N LYS A 81 4.30 -7.84 6.34
CA LYS A 81 5.43 -7.30 5.57
C LYS A 81 5.21 -5.86 5.13
N ILE A 82 4.04 -5.56 4.55
CA ILE A 82 3.68 -4.20 4.12
C ILE A 82 3.67 -3.25 5.32
N THR A 83 2.95 -3.60 6.38
CA THR A 83 2.77 -2.72 7.55
C THR A 83 4.05 -2.50 8.38
N SER A 84 5.04 -3.38 8.25
CA SER A 84 6.38 -3.25 8.86
C SER A 84 7.45 -2.74 7.88
N GLY A 85 7.13 -2.53 6.60
CA GLY A 85 8.10 -2.12 5.58
C GLY A 85 9.19 -3.15 5.31
N GLN A 86 8.91 -4.44 5.51
CA GLN A 86 9.88 -5.52 5.31
C GLN A 86 9.88 -6.00 3.86
N TYR A 87 10.89 -5.58 3.10
CA TYR A 87 11.20 -6.06 1.75
C TYR A 87 12.70 -6.17 1.56
N ALA A 88 13.14 -6.98 0.58
CA ALA A 88 14.55 -7.04 0.22
C ALA A 88 14.93 -5.74 -0.50
N ARG A 89 15.94 -5.01 -0.03
CA ARG A 89 16.41 -3.79 -0.71
C ARG A 89 17.06 -4.17 -2.04
N LEU A 90 17.04 -3.25 -3.00
CA LEU A 90 17.69 -3.45 -4.29
C LEU A 90 19.20 -3.70 -4.10
N PRO A 91 19.79 -4.68 -4.82
CA PRO A 91 21.19 -5.07 -4.62
C PRO A 91 22.16 -3.96 -5.02
N THR A 92 23.15 -3.72 -4.17
CA THR A 92 24.21 -2.71 -4.40
C THR A 92 25.13 -3.08 -5.56
N THR A 93 25.17 -4.34 -5.96
CA THR A 93 25.97 -4.86 -7.07
C THR A 93 25.47 -4.44 -8.45
N HIS A 94 24.18 -4.10 -8.57
CA HIS A 94 23.54 -3.77 -9.86
C HIS A 94 23.01 -2.34 -9.93
N TYR A 95 22.58 -1.79 -8.80
CA TYR A 95 21.93 -0.48 -8.75
C TYR A 95 22.75 0.47 -7.89
N GLY A 96 22.97 1.70 -8.37
CA GLY A 96 23.63 2.76 -7.61
C GLY A 96 22.76 3.31 -6.46
N PRO A 97 23.34 4.13 -5.56
CA PRO A 97 22.62 4.69 -4.40
C PRO A 97 21.36 5.46 -4.80
N ALA A 98 21.41 6.19 -5.92
CA ALA A 98 20.32 7.02 -6.42
C ALA A 98 18.96 6.29 -6.47
N LEU A 99 18.91 5.14 -7.17
CA LEU A 99 17.67 4.38 -7.32
C LEU A 99 17.23 3.73 -6.00
N ARG A 100 18.19 3.21 -5.23
CA ARG A 100 17.90 2.53 -3.96
C ARG A 100 17.28 3.51 -2.97
N GLU A 101 17.90 4.66 -2.79
CA GLU A 101 17.42 5.71 -1.89
C GLU A 101 16.04 6.22 -2.34
N LEU A 102 15.83 6.41 -3.65
CA LEU A 102 14.53 6.83 -4.18
C LEU A 102 13.42 5.83 -3.80
N VAL A 103 13.66 4.54 -4.03
CA VAL A 103 12.73 3.47 -3.65
C VAL A 103 12.50 3.44 -2.14
N ASP A 104 13.56 3.58 -1.35
CA ASP A 104 13.50 3.56 0.10
C ASP A 104 12.67 4.73 0.66
N ALA A 105 12.79 5.91 0.07
CA ALA A 105 12.01 7.09 0.43
C ALA A 105 10.52 6.96 0.07
N MET A 106 10.19 6.32 -1.07
CA MET A 106 8.81 6.04 -1.47
C MET A 106 8.17 4.92 -0.64
N LEU A 107 8.93 3.90 -0.24
CA LEU A 107 8.49 2.76 0.56
C LEU A 107 8.67 2.98 2.08
N THR A 108 8.65 4.23 2.52
CA THR A 108 8.64 4.58 3.95
C THR A 108 7.24 4.35 4.54
N VAL A 109 7.18 3.57 5.62
CA VAL A 109 5.92 3.11 6.22
C VAL A 109 5.07 4.25 6.74
N ASP A 110 5.70 5.17 7.47
CA ASP A 110 5.04 6.37 8.00
C ASP A 110 4.76 7.35 6.86
N PRO A 111 3.49 7.63 6.51
CA PRO A 111 3.15 8.55 5.44
C PRO A 111 3.68 9.97 5.65
N ALA A 112 3.87 10.41 6.90
CA ALA A 112 4.38 11.74 7.20
C ALA A 112 5.89 11.87 6.93
N ARG A 113 6.61 10.75 6.91
CA ARG A 113 8.05 10.67 6.60
C ARG A 113 8.33 10.19 5.18
N ARG A 114 7.30 9.69 4.48
CA ARG A 114 7.38 9.24 3.10
C ARG A 114 7.62 10.45 2.19
N ALA A 115 8.47 10.27 1.18
CA ALA A 115 8.64 11.31 0.17
C ALA A 115 7.29 11.64 -0.48
N ASP A 116 6.99 12.91 -0.65
CA ASP A 116 5.90 13.34 -1.52
C ASP A 116 6.31 13.25 -3.00
N ILE A 117 5.35 13.36 -3.91
CA ILE A 117 5.63 13.28 -5.35
C ILE A 117 6.57 14.39 -5.83
N GLY A 118 6.54 15.57 -5.21
CA GLY A 118 7.43 16.68 -5.55
C GLY A 118 8.89 16.36 -5.18
N ALA A 119 9.12 15.72 -4.03
CA ALA A 119 10.42 15.25 -3.61
C ALA A 119 10.94 14.15 -4.54
N VAL A 120 10.08 13.23 -4.99
CA VAL A 120 10.44 12.19 -5.97
C VAL A 120 10.85 12.82 -7.30
N VAL A 121 10.11 13.80 -7.83
CA VAL A 121 10.47 14.49 -9.08
C VAL A 121 11.80 15.22 -8.95
N ARG A 122 11.99 16.01 -7.88
CA ARG A 122 13.27 16.70 -7.63
C ARG A 122 14.44 15.73 -7.54
N ALA A 123 14.24 14.58 -6.92
CA ALA A 123 15.26 13.54 -6.81
C ALA A 123 15.64 12.97 -8.19
N ILE A 124 14.66 12.70 -9.05
CA ILE A 124 14.90 12.22 -10.41
C ILE A 124 15.63 13.26 -11.24
N GLU A 125 15.25 14.54 -11.14
CA GLU A 125 15.91 15.64 -11.83
C GLU A 125 17.36 15.82 -11.38
N ALA A 126 17.62 15.75 -10.06
CA ALA A 126 18.96 15.81 -9.49
C ALA A 126 19.85 14.69 -10.05
N VAL A 127 19.35 13.45 -10.06
CA VAL A 127 20.07 12.29 -10.60
C VAL A 127 20.37 12.45 -12.09
N ARG A 128 19.41 12.96 -12.87
CA ARG A 128 19.64 13.27 -14.30
C ARG A 128 20.72 14.34 -14.51
N GLY A 129 20.86 15.27 -13.57
CA GLY A 129 21.91 16.29 -13.54
C GLY A 129 23.24 15.85 -12.92
N GLY A 130 23.37 14.59 -12.49
CA GLY A 130 24.58 14.05 -11.86
C GLY A 130 24.72 14.35 -10.36
N ALA A 131 23.66 14.81 -9.70
CA ALA A 131 23.59 15.07 -8.27
C ALA A 131 22.91 13.90 -7.51
N PRO A 132 23.13 13.76 -6.18
CA PRO A 132 22.42 12.77 -5.38
C PRO A 132 20.90 13.04 -5.35
N PRO A 133 20.05 11.99 -5.19
CA PRO A 133 18.59 12.11 -5.25
C PRO A 133 18.01 12.93 -4.10
N PHE A 134 18.61 12.83 -2.92
CA PHE A 134 18.26 13.62 -1.76
C PHE A 134 19.48 14.47 -1.38
N GLY A 135 19.24 15.70 -0.94
CA GLY A 135 20.29 16.60 -0.50
C GLY A 135 21.13 15.97 0.62
N PRO A 136 22.33 16.52 0.91
CA PRO A 136 23.19 15.99 1.97
C PRO A 136 22.40 15.86 3.27
N LEU A 137 22.40 14.66 3.85
CA LEU A 137 21.85 14.40 5.17
C LEU A 137 22.70 15.17 6.20
N GLY A 138 22.25 16.36 6.58
CA GLY A 138 22.86 17.15 7.65
C GLY A 138 23.91 18.15 7.16
N GLY A 139 23.43 19.33 6.79
CA GLY A 139 24.12 20.58 7.09
C GLY A 139 23.24 21.37 8.04
N GLU A 140 23.15 20.93 9.31
CA GLU A 140 22.62 21.80 10.36
C GLU A 140 23.63 22.94 10.54
N GLY A 141 23.15 24.17 10.36
CA GLY A 141 23.88 25.36 10.77
C GLY A 141 24.08 25.35 12.29
N GLY A 142 25.24 25.79 12.73
CA GLY A 142 25.52 26.07 14.13
C GLY A 142 26.93 26.62 14.33
N GLY A 143 27.02 27.89 14.72
CA GLY A 143 28.17 28.51 15.40
C GLY A 143 29.13 29.28 14.51
#